data_AF-A0A0F9ESJ1-F1
#
_entry.id   AF-A0A0F9ESJ1-F1
#
_cell.length_a   1.000
_cell.length_b   1.000
_cell.length_c   1.000
_cell.angle_alpha   90.00
_cell.angle_beta   90.00
_cell.angle_gamma   90.00
#
_symmetry.space_group_name_H-M   'P 1'
#
loop_
_entity.id
_entity.type
_entity.pdbx_description
1 polymer ?
#
loop_
_entity_poly.entity_id
_entity_poly.type
_entity_poly.pdbx_seq_one_letter_code
_entity_poly.pdbx_strand_id
1 'polypeptide(L)'
;MIFEVWPLFGMVATALLMRERFESLTKRSFLLGLVALLGLGLVVWSGQGHDDGPTAYPNATLGILAATGAAIAMAISVATHVKARTIIGALPGMRDAAVVTNVLTKAVSAGLFFAVLLVWQPWATLTGMGPGLWGFVLFNGIFIVSIGSVAYSESLAVGSRSDVILLWYMTPLLAVIWLRLFGLGEITDTLVLGGLFIISANVLLHARADDGPAYIAVFLTLCLSGTIIHLMPSRPLETFLPNANLVDLISPPLGIFGILTGFVLGRQFTRQEGQEDMLLRIAPCLSPQESVHLEAALSAGRQNRIDVHYRRLYETAHQRDPALGAALKALRVKLNRAVSHGELIVLWALSLMTSLSVLFFRPAGVIGDMIVLLTVTSLTYLVMLMTAQGNPGLIATA
;
A
#
# COMPACT_ATOMS: atom_id res chain seq x y z
N MET A 1 5.61 -2.25 18.88
CA MET A 1 5.21 -2.91 17.61
C MET A 1 3.78 -3.41 17.59
N ILE A 2 3.39 -4.40 18.42
CA ILE A 2 2.05 -5.03 18.33
C ILE A 2 0.91 -4.01 18.48
N PHE A 3 1.01 -3.11 19.46
CA PHE A 3 0.04 -2.05 19.66
C PHE A 3 -0.11 -1.14 18.43
N GLU A 4 0.98 -0.86 17.73
CA GLU A 4 1.04 0.05 16.58
C GLU A 4 0.39 -0.51 15.30
N VAL A 5 -0.14 -1.73 15.33
CA VAL A 5 -0.96 -2.26 14.23
C VAL A 5 -2.36 -1.62 14.21
N TRP A 6 -2.73 -0.91 15.28
CA TRP A 6 -4.06 -0.30 15.43
C TRP A 6 -4.52 0.58 14.25
N PRO A 7 -3.68 1.37 13.52
CA PRO A 7 -4.17 2.19 12.41
C PRO A 7 -4.72 1.35 11.26
N LEU A 8 -4.11 0.20 10.97
CA LEU A 8 -4.61 -0.75 9.97
C LEU A 8 -5.95 -1.36 10.42
N PHE A 9 -6.06 -1.78 11.68
CA PHE A 9 -7.33 -2.26 12.23
C PHE A 9 -8.39 -1.15 12.25
N GLY A 10 -7.99 0.09 12.54
CA GLY A 10 -8.88 1.26 12.57
C GLY A 10 -9.43 1.58 11.19
N MET A 11 -8.60 1.51 10.16
CA MET A 11 -9.02 1.63 8.76
C MET A 11 -10.06 0.56 8.40
N VAL A 12 -9.81 -0.70 8.75
CA VAL A 12 -10.76 -1.81 8.53
C VAL A 12 -12.05 -1.64 9.32
N ALA A 13 -11.96 -1.34 10.62
CA ALA A 13 -13.10 -1.16 11.50
C ALA A 13 -13.99 0.01 11.03
N THR A 14 -13.38 1.12 10.62
CA THR A 14 -14.11 2.31 10.14
C THR A 14 -14.84 1.99 8.83
N ALA A 15 -14.18 1.34 7.87
CA ALA A 15 -14.82 0.95 6.61
C ALA A 15 -15.97 -0.05 6.81
N LEU A 16 -15.85 -0.98 7.76
CA LEU A 16 -16.90 -1.96 8.08
C LEU A 16 -18.08 -1.33 8.84
N LEU A 17 -17.81 -0.53 9.87
CA LEU A 17 -18.84 0.04 10.75
C LEU A 17 -19.56 1.25 10.14
N MET A 18 -18.96 1.89 9.14
CA MET A 18 -19.46 3.11 8.48
C MET A 18 -19.48 2.96 6.95
N ARG A 19 -19.86 1.77 6.46
CA ARG A 19 -19.90 1.43 5.02
C ARG A 19 -20.75 2.38 4.16
N GLU A 20 -21.74 3.05 4.75
CA GLU A 20 -22.60 4.02 4.05
C GLU A 20 -21.90 5.36 3.77
N ARG A 21 -20.85 5.69 4.54
CA ARG A 21 -20.18 7.00 4.50
C ARG A 21 -18.76 6.94 3.95
N PHE A 22 -18.08 5.81 4.14
CA PHE A 22 -16.69 5.64 3.71
C PHE A 22 -16.60 4.82 2.44
N GLU A 23 -15.69 5.23 1.57
CA GLU A 23 -15.32 4.46 0.38
C GLU A 23 -14.87 3.04 0.78
N SER A 24 -15.15 2.06 -0.08
CA SER A 24 -14.67 0.70 0.13
C SER A 24 -13.14 0.66 0.13
N LEU A 25 -12.56 -0.12 1.04
CA LEU A 25 -11.11 -0.27 1.12
C LEU A 25 -10.54 -0.83 -0.17
N THR A 26 -9.68 -0.04 -0.81
CA THR A 26 -8.89 -0.49 -1.95
C THR A 26 -7.74 -1.37 -1.48
N LYS A 27 -7.38 -2.38 -2.28
CA LYS A 27 -6.22 -3.24 -1.98
C LYS A 27 -4.94 -2.41 -1.92
N ARG A 28 -4.82 -1.39 -2.78
CA ARG A 28 -3.76 -0.39 -2.75
C ARG A 28 -3.60 0.22 -1.36
N SER A 29 -4.69 0.69 -0.74
CA SER A 29 -4.63 1.33 0.57
C SER A 29 -4.11 0.40 1.66
N PHE A 30 -4.55 -0.87 1.62
CA PHE A 30 -4.09 -1.89 2.55
C PHE A 30 -2.60 -2.23 2.37
N LEU A 31 -2.14 -2.40 1.12
CA LEU A 31 -0.74 -2.67 0.81
C LEU A 31 0.17 -1.51 1.25
N LEU A 32 -0.19 -0.27 0.94
CA LEU A 32 0.58 0.90 1.36
C LEU A 32 0.57 1.07 2.89
N GLY A 33 -0.56 0.79 3.56
CA GLY A 33 -0.62 0.73 5.02
C GLY A 33 0.30 -0.32 5.63
N LEU A 34 0.44 -1.49 5.01
CA LEU A 34 1.41 -2.51 5.42
C LEU A 34 2.86 -2.03 5.24
N VAL A 35 3.16 -1.32 4.15
CA VAL A 35 4.50 -0.73 3.93
C VAL A 35 4.81 0.30 5.01
N ALA A 36 3.85 1.16 5.36
CA ALA A 36 4.01 2.12 6.45
C ALA A 36 4.23 1.41 7.80
N LEU A 37 3.50 0.32 8.08
CA LEU A 37 3.71 -0.49 9.28
C LEU A 37 5.10 -1.15 9.30
N LEU A 38 5.59 -1.65 8.17
CA LEU A 38 6.95 -2.17 8.06
C LEU A 38 7.99 -1.08 8.30
N GLY A 39 7.77 0.12 7.76
CA GLY A 39 8.59 1.30 8.03
C GLY A 39 8.63 1.64 9.52
N LEU A 40 7.48 1.59 10.19
CA LEU A 40 7.42 1.74 11.65
C LEU A 40 8.18 0.62 12.38
N GLY A 41 8.13 -0.60 11.87
CA GLY A 41 8.95 -1.71 12.35
C GLY A 41 10.44 -1.39 12.37
N LEU A 42 10.94 -0.81 11.29
CA LEU A 42 12.34 -0.37 11.18
C LEU A 42 12.63 0.78 12.17
N VAL A 43 11.73 1.76 12.29
CA VAL A 43 11.90 2.87 13.26
C VAL A 43 11.97 2.35 14.69
N VAL A 44 11.04 1.49 15.10
CA VAL A 44 11.03 0.93 16.47
C VAL A 44 12.24 0.03 16.70
N TRP A 45 12.62 -0.80 15.72
CA TRP A 45 13.81 -1.64 15.81
C TRP A 45 15.08 -0.81 15.98
N SER A 46 15.19 0.33 15.28
CA SER A 46 16.35 1.22 15.43
C SER A 46 16.52 1.79 16.86
N GLY A 47 15.44 1.85 17.63
CA GLY A 47 15.45 2.31 19.03
C GLY A 47 15.65 1.21 20.07
N GLN A 48 15.73 -0.07 19.67
CA GLN A 48 16.04 -1.16 20.60
C GLN A 48 17.55 -1.19 20.84
N GLY A 49 17.98 -0.78 22.03
CA GLY A 49 19.37 -0.95 22.46
C GLY A 49 19.78 -2.42 22.42
N HIS A 50 21.04 -2.71 22.06
CA HIS A 50 21.60 -4.07 21.98
C HIS A 50 21.82 -4.74 23.36
N ASP A 51 21.35 -4.14 24.45
CA ASP A 51 21.65 -4.57 25.83
C ASP A 51 20.63 -5.56 26.44
N ASP A 52 19.55 -5.89 25.73
CA ASP A 52 18.63 -6.92 26.19
C ASP A 52 19.11 -8.30 25.72
N GLY A 53 19.95 -8.94 26.54
CA GLY A 53 20.21 -10.38 26.45
C GLY A 53 18.90 -11.18 26.44
N PRO A 54 18.91 -12.49 26.12
CA PRO A 54 17.71 -13.31 26.07
C PRO A 54 17.19 -13.57 27.49
N THR A 55 16.67 -12.54 28.16
CA THR A 55 15.86 -12.70 29.35
C THR A 55 14.58 -13.36 28.89
N ALA A 56 14.40 -14.63 29.25
CA ALA A 56 13.12 -15.29 29.16
C ALA A 56 12.08 -14.36 29.78
N TYR A 57 11.18 -13.81 28.98
CA TYR A 57 10.11 -12.92 29.44
C TYR A 57 8.99 -13.81 29.98
N PRO A 58 8.90 -14.09 31.31
CA PRO A 58 7.99 -15.09 31.85
C PRO A 58 6.50 -14.78 31.59
N ASN A 59 6.17 -13.57 31.12
CA ASN A 59 4.81 -13.12 30.82
C ASN A 59 4.67 -12.49 29.42
N ALA A 60 5.54 -12.82 28.45
CA ALA A 60 5.44 -12.26 27.09
C ALA A 60 4.07 -12.49 26.45
N THR A 61 3.45 -13.66 26.69
CA THR A 61 2.12 -13.99 26.18
C THR A 61 1.04 -13.03 26.68
N LEU A 62 1.04 -12.71 27.98
CA LEU A 62 0.08 -11.77 28.56
C LEU A 62 0.31 -10.35 28.02
N GLY A 63 1.57 -9.93 27.85
CA GLY A 63 1.92 -8.64 27.23
C GLY A 63 1.47 -8.54 25.77
N ILE A 64 1.66 -9.62 24.98
CA ILE A 64 1.21 -9.72 23.59
C ILE A 64 -0.32 -9.61 23.50
N LEU A 65 -1.04 -10.36 24.36
CA LEU A 65 -2.50 -10.33 24.41
C LEU A 65 -3.02 -8.94 24.81
N ALA A 66 -2.43 -8.32 25.83
CA ALA A 66 -2.80 -6.98 26.27
C ALA A 66 -2.55 -5.95 25.16
N ALA A 67 -1.38 -5.98 24.49
CA ALA A 67 -1.07 -5.07 23.40
C ALA A 67 -1.98 -5.25 22.18
N THR A 68 -2.32 -6.50 21.84
CA THR A 68 -3.25 -6.81 20.74
C THR A 68 -4.66 -6.33 21.08
N GLY A 69 -5.13 -6.63 22.30
CA GLY A 69 -6.42 -6.16 22.80
C GLY A 69 -6.51 -4.63 22.80
N ALA A 70 -5.46 -3.95 23.24
CA ALA A 70 -5.37 -2.49 23.21
C ALA A 70 -5.40 -1.93 21.77
N ALA A 71 -4.70 -2.58 20.82
CA ALA A 71 -4.73 -2.17 19.41
C ALA A 71 -6.14 -2.28 18.81
N ILE A 72 -6.84 -3.39 19.08
CA ILE A 72 -8.21 -3.61 18.61
C ILE A 72 -9.17 -2.62 19.27
N ALA A 73 -9.05 -2.42 20.58
CA ALA A 73 -9.88 -1.46 21.33
C ALA A 73 -9.69 -0.04 20.81
N MET A 74 -8.46 0.38 20.52
CA MET A 74 -8.16 1.68 19.92
C MET A 74 -8.79 1.82 18.53
N ALA A 75 -8.64 0.82 17.67
CA ALA A 75 -9.25 0.79 16.34
C ALA A 75 -10.78 0.93 16.37
N ILE A 76 -11.45 0.17 17.24
CA ILE A 76 -12.91 0.23 17.43
C ILE A 76 -13.32 1.57 18.05
N SER A 77 -12.53 2.08 19.01
CA SER A 77 -12.78 3.37 19.65
C SER A 77 -12.80 4.50 18.63
N VAL A 78 -11.84 4.55 17.70
CA VAL A 78 -11.82 5.55 16.62
C VAL A 78 -13.09 5.47 15.76
N ALA A 79 -13.44 4.29 15.26
CA ALA A 79 -14.64 4.11 14.44
C ALA A 79 -15.93 4.49 15.19
N THR A 80 -16.03 4.11 16.46
CA THR A 80 -17.18 4.42 17.32
C THR A 80 -17.27 5.92 17.60
N HIS A 81 -16.13 6.58 17.84
CA HIS A 81 -16.06 8.01 18.11
C HIS A 81 -16.52 8.83 16.89
N VAL A 82 -16.04 8.46 15.69
CA VAL A 82 -16.50 9.11 14.45
C VAL A 82 -17.99 8.88 14.24
N LYS A 83 -18.47 7.64 14.42
CA LYS A 83 -19.91 7.34 14.31
C LYS A 83 -20.75 8.15 15.30
N ALA A 84 -20.32 8.25 16.56
CA ALA A 84 -20.97 9.09 17.56
C ALA A 84 -21.02 10.57 17.15
N ARG A 85 -19.91 11.12 16.65
CA ARG A 85 -19.86 12.49 16.11
C ARG A 85 -20.85 12.68 14.97
N THR A 86 -20.96 11.72 14.06
CA THR A 86 -21.90 11.82 12.93
C THR A 86 -23.36 11.78 13.35
N ILE A 87 -23.71 10.97 14.35
CA ILE A 87 -25.07 10.88 14.89
C ILE A 87 -25.42 12.19 15.62
N ILE A 88 -24.52 12.68 16.48
CA ILE A 88 -24.74 13.93 17.23
C ILE A 88 -24.82 15.12 16.27
N GLY A 89 -23.98 15.16 15.23
CA GLY A 89 -23.99 16.21 14.22
C GLY A 89 -25.22 16.21 13.31
N ALA A 90 -25.97 15.12 13.25
CA ALA A 90 -27.24 15.06 12.53
C ALA A 90 -28.42 15.65 13.34
N LEU A 91 -28.24 15.89 14.64
CA LEU A 91 -29.29 16.46 15.48
C LEU A 91 -29.47 17.96 15.21
N PRO A 92 -30.72 18.45 15.13
CA PRO A 92 -31.00 19.86 14.87
C PRO A 92 -30.42 20.75 15.98
N GLY A 93 -29.63 21.76 15.59
CA GLY A 93 -29.04 22.75 16.51
C GLY A 93 -27.66 22.39 17.07
N MET A 94 -27.11 21.21 16.78
CA MET A 94 -25.79 20.79 17.28
C MET A 94 -24.63 21.28 16.39
N ARG A 95 -24.27 22.57 16.51
CA ARG A 95 -23.13 23.16 15.79
C ARG A 95 -21.77 22.65 16.28
N ASP A 96 -21.65 22.30 17.56
CA ASP A 96 -20.39 21.89 18.20
C ASP A 96 -20.30 20.36 18.43
N ALA A 97 -20.80 19.58 17.48
CA ALA A 97 -20.95 18.13 17.63
C ALA A 97 -19.66 17.40 18.02
N ALA A 98 -18.48 17.79 17.49
CA ALA A 98 -17.22 17.16 17.91
C ALA A 98 -16.82 17.48 19.35
N VAL A 99 -17.03 18.71 19.82
CA VAL A 99 -16.71 19.07 21.21
C VAL A 99 -17.60 18.29 22.15
N VAL A 100 -18.91 18.24 21.88
CA VAL A 100 -19.88 17.49 22.67
C VAL A 100 -19.53 16.00 22.69
N THR A 101 -19.23 15.41 21.52
CA THR A 101 -18.82 14.00 21.42
C THR A 101 -17.54 13.73 22.21
N ASN A 102 -16.55 14.62 22.13
CA ASN A 102 -15.31 14.49 22.86
C ASN A 102 -15.54 14.58 24.38
N VAL A 103 -16.29 15.57 24.86
CA VAL A 103 -16.60 15.69 26.30
C VAL A 103 -17.33 14.45 26.81
N LEU A 104 -18.37 13.98 26.11
CA LEU A 104 -19.12 12.80 26.51
C LEU A 104 -18.25 11.55 26.57
N THR A 105 -17.48 11.30 25.51
CA THR A 105 -16.61 10.12 25.45
C THR A 105 -15.53 10.16 26.51
N LYS A 106 -14.89 11.32 26.75
CA LYS A 106 -13.90 11.47 27.82
C LYS A 106 -14.50 11.38 29.22
N ALA A 107 -15.72 11.87 29.45
CA ALA A 107 -16.41 11.73 30.73
C ALA A 107 -16.70 10.26 31.05
N VAL A 108 -17.20 9.50 30.07
CA VAL A 108 -17.43 8.05 30.21
C VAL A 108 -16.10 7.31 30.43
N SER A 109 -15.07 7.61 29.63
CA SER A 109 -13.74 7.00 29.81
C SER A 109 -13.13 7.32 31.17
N ALA A 110 -13.26 8.56 31.66
CA ALA A 110 -12.80 8.96 32.97
C ALA A 110 -13.53 8.18 34.08
N GLY A 111 -14.86 8.04 33.99
CA GLY A 111 -15.64 7.24 34.93
C GLY A 111 -15.19 5.78 34.98
N LEU A 112 -14.98 5.15 33.82
CA LEU A 112 -14.43 3.79 33.74
C LEU A 112 -13.01 3.71 34.31
N PHE A 113 -12.16 4.70 34.02
CA PHE A 113 -10.81 4.75 34.55
C PHE A 113 -10.80 4.90 36.08
N PHE A 114 -11.69 5.73 36.66
CA PHE A 114 -11.87 5.82 38.11
C PHE A 114 -12.30 4.48 38.72
N ALA A 115 -13.21 3.75 38.07
CA ALA A 115 -13.59 2.40 38.53
C ALA A 115 -12.39 1.43 38.53
N VAL A 116 -11.53 1.49 37.51
CA VAL A 116 -10.29 0.70 37.46
C VAL A 116 -9.32 1.12 38.55
N LEU A 117 -9.13 2.43 38.79
CA LEU A 117 -8.27 2.94 39.87
C LEU A 117 -8.73 2.48 41.25
N LEU A 118 -10.04 2.40 41.50
CA LEU A 118 -10.59 1.87 42.76
C LEU A 118 -10.23 0.40 43.00
N VAL A 119 -10.16 -0.40 41.92
CA VAL A 119 -9.81 -1.83 42.00
C VAL A 119 -8.31 -2.04 42.08
N TRP A 120 -7.52 -1.30 41.29
CA TRP A 120 -6.05 -1.46 41.23
C TRP A 120 -5.32 -0.77 42.39
N GLN A 121 -5.93 0.27 42.98
CA GLN A 121 -5.42 1.01 44.14
C GLN A 121 -3.98 1.57 44.02
N PRO A 122 -3.63 2.35 42.97
CA PRO A 122 -2.28 2.89 42.81
C PRO A 122 -2.00 4.14 43.69
N TRP A 123 -2.64 4.26 44.85
CA TRP A 123 -2.73 5.52 45.61
C TRP A 123 -1.36 6.04 46.08
N ALA A 124 -0.46 5.15 46.50
CA ALA A 124 0.88 5.52 46.93
C ALA A 124 1.70 6.20 45.80
N THR A 125 1.52 5.75 44.56
CA THR A 125 2.21 6.31 43.39
C THR A 125 1.64 7.68 43.04
N LEU A 126 0.32 7.85 43.11
CA LEU A 126 -0.35 9.11 42.78
C LEU A 126 -0.05 10.21 43.80
N THR A 127 -0.01 9.88 45.09
CA THR A 127 0.30 10.86 46.16
C THR A 127 1.78 11.23 46.20
N GLY A 128 2.66 10.38 45.66
CA GLY A 128 4.09 10.66 45.52
C GLY A 128 4.47 11.55 44.33
N MET A 129 3.53 11.92 43.46
CA MET A 129 3.83 12.74 42.28
C MET A 129 4.07 14.21 42.67
N GLY A 130 5.25 14.73 42.33
CA GLY A 130 5.59 16.14 42.52
C GLY A 130 4.81 17.08 41.59
N PRO A 131 4.77 18.40 41.89
CA PRO A 131 4.02 19.39 41.11
C PRO A 131 4.36 19.43 39.62
N GLY A 132 5.63 19.19 39.25
CA GLY A 132 6.05 19.16 37.84
C GLY A 132 5.42 18.03 37.04
N LEU A 133 5.26 16.84 37.64
CA LEU A 133 4.59 15.71 36.99
C LEU A 133 3.10 15.97 36.82
N TRP A 134 2.44 16.56 37.82
CA TRP A 134 1.04 16.99 37.70
C TRP A 134 0.85 18.02 36.58
N GLY A 135 1.77 18.99 36.46
CA GLY A 135 1.79 19.94 35.35
C GLY A 135 1.87 19.24 34.00
N PHE A 136 2.76 18.24 33.86
CA PHE A 136 2.87 17.45 32.64
C PHE A 136 1.60 16.63 32.34
N VAL A 137 0.99 16.01 33.35
CA VAL A 137 -0.28 15.26 33.20
C VAL A 137 -1.40 16.18 32.71
N LEU A 138 -1.55 17.37 33.29
CA LEU A 138 -2.54 18.37 32.86
C LEU A 138 -2.28 18.84 31.43
N PHE A 139 -1.03 19.14 31.08
CA PHE A 139 -0.65 19.54 29.73
C PHE A 139 -1.00 18.46 28.70
N ASN A 140 -0.64 17.20 28.98
CA ASN A 140 -0.97 16.07 28.10
C ASN A 140 -2.48 15.88 27.97
N GLY A 141 -3.22 15.97 29.08
CA GLY A 141 -4.68 15.84 29.10
C GLY A 141 -5.38 16.89 28.24
N ILE A 142 -4.97 18.15 28.36
CA ILE A 142 -5.60 19.27 27.64
C ILE A 142 -5.19 19.23 26.16
N PHE A 143 -3.90 19.29 25.86
CA PHE A 143 -3.43 19.51 24.49
C PHE A 143 -3.42 18.23 23.66
N ILE A 144 -2.87 17.15 24.19
CA ILE A 144 -2.68 15.92 23.41
C ILE A 144 -4.00 15.13 23.38
N VAL A 145 -4.59 14.87 24.55
CA VAL A 145 -5.75 13.98 24.66
C VAL A 145 -7.06 14.67 24.26
N SER A 146 -7.22 15.96 24.55
CA SER A 146 -8.50 16.65 24.30
C SER A 146 -8.49 17.39 22.97
N ILE A 147 -7.59 18.36 22.78
CA ILE A 147 -7.52 19.13 21.52
C ILE A 147 -7.15 18.21 20.34
N GLY A 148 -6.15 17.35 20.51
CA GLY A 148 -5.78 16.36 19.49
C GLY A 148 -6.93 15.44 19.08
N SER A 149 -7.72 14.95 20.06
CA SER A 149 -8.88 14.09 19.79
C SER A 149 -10.00 14.81 19.06
N VAL A 150 -10.27 16.08 19.37
CA VAL A 150 -11.27 16.90 18.66
C VAL A 150 -10.82 17.12 17.21
N ALA A 151 -9.57 17.55 17.00
CA ALA A 151 -9.03 17.80 15.67
C ALA A 151 -9.04 16.52 14.81
N TYR A 152 -8.71 15.38 15.41
CA TYR A 152 -8.73 14.08 14.74
C TYR A 152 -10.15 13.60 14.40
N SER A 153 -11.11 13.78 15.33
CA SER A 153 -12.51 13.44 15.09
C SER A 153 -13.11 14.27 13.97
N GLU A 154 -12.80 15.57 13.95
CA GLU A 154 -13.21 16.47 12.87
C GLU A 154 -12.57 16.10 11.53
N SER A 155 -11.27 15.80 11.50
CA SER A 155 -10.60 15.43 10.24
C SER A 155 -11.17 14.15 9.63
N LEU A 156 -11.44 13.12 10.46
CA LEU A 156 -12.06 11.89 10.00
C LEU A 156 -13.53 12.03 9.63
N ALA A 157 -14.27 12.91 10.30
CA ALA A 157 -15.69 13.06 10.03
C ALA A 157 -15.97 13.96 8.82
N VAL A 158 -15.05 14.88 8.50
CA VAL A 158 -15.04 15.65 7.24
C VAL A 158 -14.48 14.80 6.09
N GLY A 159 -13.46 13.98 6.36
CA GLY A 159 -12.92 13.04 5.38
C GLY A 159 -13.91 11.91 5.04
N SER A 160 -14.06 11.60 3.75
CA SER A 160 -14.83 10.43 3.29
C SER A 160 -13.97 9.17 3.15
N ARG A 161 -12.68 9.25 3.49
CA ARG A 161 -11.69 8.19 3.28
C ARG A 161 -11.10 7.70 4.60
N SER A 162 -11.10 6.38 4.77
CA SER A 162 -10.58 5.72 5.97
C SER A 162 -9.06 5.58 5.96
N ASP A 163 -8.42 5.81 4.81
CA ASP A 163 -6.96 5.79 4.62
C ASP A 163 -6.25 6.90 5.42
N VAL A 164 -6.93 8.00 5.73
CA VAL A 164 -6.46 9.10 6.59
C VAL A 164 -5.99 8.59 7.96
N ILE A 165 -6.53 7.47 8.44
CA ILE A 165 -6.08 6.84 9.70
C ILE A 165 -4.61 6.41 9.61
N LEU A 166 -4.10 6.05 8.42
CA LEU A 166 -2.72 5.61 8.22
C LEU A 166 -1.69 6.73 8.39
N LEU A 167 -2.11 8.00 8.34
CA LEU A 167 -1.25 9.15 8.68
C LEU A 167 -0.73 9.07 10.11
N TRP A 168 -1.36 8.30 11.00
CA TRP A 168 -0.84 8.06 12.34
C TRP A 168 0.56 7.47 12.35
N TYR A 169 0.96 6.74 11.31
CA TYR A 169 2.32 6.24 11.17
C TYR A 169 3.37 7.36 11.06
N MET A 170 2.98 8.60 10.73
CA MET A 170 3.87 9.77 10.78
C MET A 170 4.23 10.18 12.22
N THR A 171 3.38 9.88 13.20
CA THR A 171 3.58 10.29 14.61
C THR A 171 4.92 9.85 15.20
N PRO A 172 5.32 8.56 15.13
CA PRO A 172 6.63 8.12 15.63
C PRO A 172 7.80 8.78 14.89
N LEU A 173 7.66 9.06 13.58
CA LEU A 173 8.70 9.79 12.83
C LEU A 173 8.84 11.23 13.32
N LEU A 174 7.72 11.93 13.51
CA LEU A 174 7.70 13.28 14.06
C LEU A 174 8.26 13.30 15.49
N ALA A 175 7.95 12.31 16.31
CA ALA A 175 8.47 12.18 17.66
C ALA A 175 10.01 12.07 17.67
N VAL A 176 10.59 11.27 16.78
CA VAL A 176 12.05 11.17 16.64
C VAL A 176 12.65 12.51 16.22
N ILE A 177 12.05 13.19 15.24
CA ILE A 177 12.53 14.51 14.79
C ILE A 177 12.55 15.49 15.96
N TRP A 178 11.48 15.53 16.76
CA TRP A 178 11.41 16.34 17.97
C TRP A 178 12.50 15.98 18.99
N LEU A 179 12.69 14.68 19.28
CA LEU A 179 13.75 14.24 20.20
C LEU A 179 15.13 14.68 19.71
N ARG A 180 15.40 14.56 18.40
CA ARG A 180 16.67 15.03 17.81
C ARG A 180 16.87 16.53 17.96
N LEU A 181 15.81 17.33 17.74
CA LEU A 181 15.87 18.79 17.87
C LEU A 181 16.18 19.24 19.31
N PHE A 182 15.71 18.49 20.30
CA PHE A 182 16.05 18.73 21.71
C PHE A 182 17.36 18.08 22.18
N GLY A 183 18.09 17.41 21.27
CA GLY A 183 19.34 16.72 21.62
C GLY A 183 19.14 15.46 22.47
N LEU A 184 17.93 14.89 22.45
CA LEU A 184 17.54 13.71 23.25
C LEU A 184 17.57 12.39 22.45
N GLY A 185 17.93 12.44 21.17
CA GLY A 185 17.99 11.24 20.32
C GLY A 185 18.88 11.41 19.10
N GLU A 186 19.40 10.30 18.59
CA GLU A 186 20.20 10.23 17.37
C GLU A 186 19.37 9.72 16.20
N ILE A 187 19.68 10.20 14.99
CA ILE A 187 19.06 9.71 13.75
C ILE A 187 20.00 8.67 13.16
N THR A 188 19.55 7.42 13.13
CA THR A 188 20.28 6.29 12.53
C THR A 188 19.82 6.03 11.10
N ASP A 189 20.65 5.35 10.30
CA ASP A 189 20.33 5.00 8.91
C ASP A 189 19.06 4.14 8.81
N THR A 190 18.87 3.20 9.74
CA THR A 190 17.66 2.36 9.82
C THR A 190 16.40 3.20 10.08
N LEU A 191 16.53 4.25 10.89
CA LEU A 191 15.44 5.18 11.15
C LEU A 191 15.08 5.98 9.90
N VAL A 192 16.08 6.45 9.16
CA VAL A 192 15.87 7.15 7.87
C VAL A 192 15.16 6.23 6.89
N LEU A 193 15.59 4.97 6.77
CA LEU A 193 14.95 3.98 5.90
C LEU A 193 13.49 3.74 6.30
N GLY A 194 13.21 3.53 7.59
CA GLY A 194 11.85 3.38 8.10
C GLY A 194 10.97 4.62 7.88
N GLY A 195 11.54 5.80 8.07
CA GLY A 195 10.90 7.09 7.78
C GLY A 195 10.55 7.25 6.30
N LEU A 196 11.45 6.86 5.39
CA LEU A 196 11.19 6.87 3.96
C LEU A 196 10.03 5.95 3.56
N PHE A 197 9.90 4.78 4.19
CA PHE A 197 8.76 3.88 3.95
C PHE A 197 7.44 4.52 4.38
N ILE A 198 7.42 5.10 5.59
CA ILE A 198 6.24 5.77 6.12
C ILE A 198 5.85 6.96 5.25
N ILE A 199 6.80 7.85 4.93
CA ILE A 199 6.56 9.04 4.11
C ILE A 199 6.09 8.63 2.72
N SER A 200 6.81 7.72 2.05
CA SER A 200 6.48 7.33 0.68
C SER A 200 5.12 6.64 0.60
N ALA A 201 4.81 5.74 1.54
CA ALA A 201 3.50 5.12 1.61
C ALA A 201 2.37 6.15 1.79
N ASN A 202 2.54 7.13 2.69
CA ASN A 202 1.54 8.19 2.91
C ASN A 202 1.43 9.15 1.73
N VAL A 203 2.54 9.53 1.10
CA VAL A 203 2.52 10.32 -0.14
C VAL A 203 1.78 9.55 -1.23
N LEU A 204 2.04 8.25 -1.39
CA LEU A 204 1.34 7.44 -2.39
C LEU A 204 -0.14 7.20 -2.05
N LEU A 205 -0.54 7.19 -0.78
CA LEU A 205 -1.94 7.11 -0.40
C LEU A 205 -2.70 8.40 -0.76
N HIS A 206 -2.07 9.56 -0.60
CA HIS A 206 -2.75 10.85 -0.72
C HIS A 206 -2.48 11.59 -2.05
N ALA A 207 -1.40 11.28 -2.75
CA ALA A 207 -1.16 11.75 -4.10
C ALA A 207 -2.09 11.02 -5.07
N ARG A 208 -2.57 11.71 -6.11
CA ARG A 208 -3.22 11.10 -7.28
C ARG A 208 -2.19 10.36 -8.16
N ALA A 209 -1.33 9.56 -7.54
CA ALA A 209 -0.35 8.74 -8.22
C ALA A 209 -1.05 7.57 -8.94
N ASP A 210 -0.43 7.09 -10.02
CA ASP A 210 -0.93 6.00 -10.85
C ASP A 210 -1.33 4.77 -10.01
N ASP A 211 -2.57 4.32 -10.18
CA ASP A 211 -3.14 3.12 -9.54
C ASP A 211 -2.66 1.82 -10.21
N GLY A 212 -1.88 1.92 -11.29
CA GLY A 212 -1.39 0.78 -12.04
C GLY A 212 -0.63 -0.23 -11.16
N PRO A 213 -0.90 -1.55 -11.30
CA PRO A 213 -0.22 -2.58 -10.50
C PRO A 213 1.30 -2.61 -10.74
N ALA A 214 1.76 -2.14 -11.90
CA ALA A 214 3.19 -1.99 -12.20
C ALA A 214 3.85 -0.92 -11.31
N TYR A 215 3.17 0.19 -11.07
CA TYR A 215 3.67 1.27 -10.23
C TYR A 215 3.81 0.82 -8.76
N ILE A 216 2.78 0.17 -8.22
CA ILE A 216 2.81 -0.40 -6.87
C ILE A 216 3.92 -1.44 -6.74
N ALA A 217 4.08 -2.33 -7.72
CA ALA A 217 5.13 -3.34 -7.69
C ALA A 217 6.53 -2.74 -7.73
N VAL A 218 6.77 -1.69 -8.52
CA VAL A 218 8.05 -0.97 -8.51
C VAL A 218 8.33 -0.37 -7.15
N PHE A 219 7.34 0.28 -6.54
CA PHE A 219 7.48 0.84 -5.19
C PHE A 219 7.83 -0.25 -4.15
N LEU A 220 7.09 -1.37 -4.14
CA LEU A 220 7.35 -2.48 -3.24
C LEU A 220 8.75 -3.10 -3.47
N THR A 221 9.14 -3.26 -4.72
CA THR A 221 10.48 -3.74 -5.09
C THR A 221 11.56 -2.78 -4.62
N LEU A 222 11.37 -1.46 -4.75
CA LEU A 222 12.31 -0.46 -4.28
C LEU A 222 12.45 -0.51 -2.75
N CYS A 223 11.34 -0.61 -2.03
CA CYS A 223 11.36 -0.83 -0.58
C CYS A 223 12.12 -2.11 -0.22
N LEU A 224 11.76 -3.24 -0.82
CA LEU A 224 12.37 -4.54 -0.51
C LEU A 224 13.87 -4.57 -0.82
N SER A 225 14.25 -4.14 -2.02
CA SER A 225 15.66 -4.10 -2.43
C SER A 225 16.46 -3.11 -1.60
N GLY A 226 15.91 -1.93 -1.29
CA GLY A 226 16.52 -0.96 -0.39
C GLY A 226 16.77 -1.53 1.01
N THR A 227 15.80 -2.23 1.60
CA THR A 227 15.97 -2.91 2.89
C THR A 227 17.02 -4.01 2.83
N ILE A 228 17.05 -4.82 1.76
CA ILE A 228 18.05 -5.87 1.61
C ILE A 228 19.45 -5.27 1.44
N ILE A 229 19.59 -4.20 0.67
CA ILE A 229 20.87 -3.48 0.50
C ILE A 229 21.35 -2.93 1.84
N HIS A 230 20.45 -2.34 2.62
CA HIS A 230 20.74 -1.79 3.95
C HIS A 230 21.19 -2.86 4.96
N LEU A 231 20.50 -4.00 4.98
CA LEU A 231 20.74 -5.04 5.99
C LEU A 231 21.82 -6.05 5.59
N MET A 232 22.07 -6.26 4.29
CA MET A 232 23.04 -7.23 3.81
C MET A 232 24.28 -6.54 3.24
N PRO A 233 25.49 -6.86 3.72
CA PRO A 233 26.71 -6.32 3.14
C PRO A 233 26.87 -6.76 1.69
N SER A 234 27.47 -5.90 0.86
CA SER A 234 27.80 -6.22 -0.53
C SER A 234 28.78 -7.38 -0.61
N ARG A 235 28.50 -8.35 -1.48
CA ARG A 235 29.37 -9.51 -1.71
C ARG A 235 29.75 -9.59 -3.19
N PRO A 236 30.84 -8.94 -3.64
CA PRO A 236 31.20 -8.95 -5.05
C PRO A 236 31.47 -10.37 -5.54
N LEU A 237 31.04 -10.67 -6.78
CA LEU A 237 31.16 -12.02 -7.38
C LEU A 237 32.60 -12.53 -7.41
N GLU A 238 33.56 -11.63 -7.60
CA GLU A 238 35.00 -11.89 -7.62
C GLU A 238 35.49 -12.63 -6.36
N THR A 239 34.80 -12.45 -5.22
CA THR A 239 35.13 -13.15 -3.97
C THR A 239 34.86 -14.65 -4.05
N PHE A 240 33.91 -15.08 -4.89
CA PHE A 240 33.55 -16.49 -5.07
C PHE A 240 34.15 -17.09 -6.35
N LEU A 241 34.27 -16.27 -7.40
CA LEU A 241 34.77 -16.66 -8.71
C LEU A 241 35.81 -15.61 -9.16
N PRO A 242 37.12 -15.87 -8.98
CA PRO A 242 38.18 -14.87 -9.15
C PRO A 242 38.32 -14.24 -10.54
N ASN A 243 37.65 -14.81 -11.56
CA ASN A 243 37.72 -14.38 -12.95
C ASN A 243 36.33 -14.05 -13.53
N ALA A 244 35.29 -13.93 -12.70
CA ALA A 244 33.94 -13.64 -13.16
C ALA A 244 33.45 -12.31 -12.62
N ASN A 245 33.01 -11.43 -13.52
CA ASN A 245 32.38 -10.17 -13.15
C ASN A 245 30.86 -10.32 -13.07
N LEU A 246 30.22 -9.44 -12.29
CA LEU A 246 28.76 -9.37 -12.24
C LEU A 246 28.14 -9.20 -13.63
N VAL A 247 28.78 -8.39 -14.49
CA VAL A 247 28.36 -8.15 -15.88
C VAL A 247 28.31 -9.45 -16.68
N ASP A 248 29.28 -10.34 -16.51
CA ASP A 248 29.33 -11.62 -17.23
C ASP A 248 28.18 -12.54 -16.81
N LEU A 249 27.80 -12.50 -15.53
CA LEU A 249 26.70 -13.27 -14.99
C LEU A 249 25.33 -12.75 -15.47
N ILE A 250 25.14 -11.44 -15.50
CA ILE A 250 23.83 -10.84 -15.77
C ILE A 250 23.60 -10.51 -17.24
N SER A 251 24.65 -10.36 -18.05
CA SER A 251 24.50 -9.91 -19.44
C SER A 251 23.72 -10.87 -20.33
N PRO A 252 23.90 -12.22 -20.29
CA PRO A 252 23.07 -13.11 -21.10
C PRO A 252 21.58 -13.05 -20.74
N PRO A 253 21.15 -13.20 -19.46
CA PRO A 253 19.73 -13.16 -19.14
C PRO A 253 19.13 -11.76 -19.34
N LEU A 254 19.87 -10.69 -19.06
CA LEU A 254 19.41 -9.32 -19.32
C LEU A 254 19.25 -9.04 -20.81
N GLY A 255 20.17 -9.52 -21.65
CA GLY A 255 20.08 -9.41 -23.11
C GLY A 255 18.88 -10.17 -23.68
N ILE A 256 18.69 -11.43 -23.26
CA ILE A 256 17.51 -12.23 -23.65
C ILE A 256 16.22 -11.55 -23.17
N PHE A 257 16.20 -11.06 -21.94
CA PHE A 257 15.07 -10.33 -21.37
C PHE A 257 14.74 -9.10 -22.21
N GLY A 258 15.74 -8.28 -22.55
CA GLY A 258 15.57 -7.07 -23.36
C GLY A 258 15.01 -7.38 -24.75
N ILE A 259 15.53 -8.40 -25.43
CA ILE A 259 15.06 -8.84 -26.75
C ILE A 259 13.61 -9.32 -26.69
N LEU A 260 13.29 -10.19 -25.73
CA LEU A 260 11.93 -10.72 -25.56
C LEU A 260 10.95 -9.60 -25.21
N THR A 261 11.31 -8.72 -24.29
CA THR A 261 10.47 -7.60 -23.87
C THR A 261 10.22 -6.66 -25.04
N GLY A 262 11.26 -6.31 -25.81
CA GLY A 262 11.14 -5.48 -27.01
C GLY A 262 10.24 -6.11 -28.08
N PHE A 263 10.38 -7.41 -28.32
CA PHE A 263 9.52 -8.12 -29.27
C PHE A 263 8.06 -8.16 -28.82
N VAL A 264 7.81 -8.43 -27.53
CA VAL A 264 6.45 -8.48 -26.97
C VAL A 264 5.80 -7.09 -27.02
N LEU A 265 6.53 -6.05 -26.63
CA LEU A 265 6.08 -4.65 -26.72
C LEU A 265 5.78 -4.23 -28.16
N GLY A 266 6.69 -4.52 -29.09
CA GLY A 266 6.49 -4.21 -30.52
C GLY A 266 5.24 -4.91 -31.07
N ARG A 267 5.07 -6.20 -30.76
CA ARG A 267 3.88 -6.98 -31.15
C ARG A 267 2.60 -6.40 -30.54
N GLN A 268 2.65 -5.88 -29.32
CA GLN A 268 1.52 -5.23 -28.66
C GLN A 268 1.18 -3.90 -29.34
N PHE A 269 2.15 -3.02 -29.59
CA PHE A 269 1.90 -1.73 -30.23
C PHE A 269 1.33 -1.88 -31.64
N THR A 270 1.95 -2.70 -32.51
CA THR A 270 1.42 -2.96 -33.86
C THR A 270 0.00 -3.55 -33.81
N ARG A 271 -0.32 -4.27 -32.74
CA ARG A 271 -1.65 -4.84 -32.56
C ARG A 271 -2.67 -3.81 -32.09
N GLN A 272 -2.30 -2.94 -31.14
CA GLN A 272 -3.14 -1.85 -30.66
C GLN A 272 -3.45 -0.88 -31.80
N GLU A 273 -2.44 -0.44 -32.55
CA GLU A 273 -2.63 0.40 -33.73
C GLU A 273 -3.56 -0.25 -34.76
N GLY A 274 -3.34 -1.54 -35.07
CA GLY A 274 -4.21 -2.27 -35.99
C GLY A 274 -5.62 -2.50 -35.46
N GLN A 275 -5.80 -2.59 -34.13
CA GLN A 275 -7.09 -2.69 -33.49
C GLN A 275 -7.83 -1.35 -33.53
N GLU A 276 -7.14 -0.24 -33.23
CA GLU A 276 -7.68 1.11 -33.28
C GLU A 276 -8.13 1.49 -34.70
N ASP A 277 -7.32 1.23 -35.73
CA ASP A 277 -7.72 1.45 -37.13
C ASP A 277 -8.96 0.64 -37.52
N MET A 278 -9.05 -0.63 -37.09
CA MET A 278 -10.26 -1.43 -37.31
C MET A 278 -11.48 -0.90 -36.54
N LEU A 279 -11.29 -0.46 -35.30
CA LEU A 279 -12.37 0.11 -34.48
C LEU A 279 -12.91 1.40 -35.10
N LEU A 280 -12.05 2.28 -35.61
CA LEU A 280 -12.45 3.52 -36.28
C LEU A 280 -13.29 3.23 -37.54
N ARG A 281 -13.05 2.11 -38.23
CA ARG A 281 -13.83 1.68 -39.41
C ARG A 281 -15.15 1.01 -39.04
N ILE A 282 -15.17 0.24 -37.95
CA ILE A 282 -16.32 -0.57 -37.53
C ILE A 282 -17.32 0.27 -36.73
N ALA A 283 -16.85 1.09 -35.79
CA ALA A 283 -17.69 1.81 -34.83
C ALA A 283 -18.80 2.67 -35.46
N PRO A 284 -18.56 3.43 -36.56
CA PRO A 284 -19.62 4.22 -37.21
C PRO A 284 -20.72 3.36 -37.85
N CYS A 285 -20.42 2.10 -38.17
CA CYS A 285 -21.35 1.18 -38.82
C CYS A 285 -22.22 0.42 -37.81
N LEU A 286 -21.90 0.47 -36.52
CA LEU A 286 -22.63 -0.26 -35.48
C LEU A 286 -23.89 0.47 -35.03
N SER A 287 -24.93 -0.30 -34.74
CA SER A 287 -26.11 0.18 -34.03
C SER A 287 -25.80 0.39 -32.54
N PRO A 288 -26.64 1.15 -31.81
CA PRO A 288 -26.44 1.40 -30.37
C PRO A 288 -26.41 0.14 -29.49
N GLN A 289 -27.06 -0.94 -29.91
CA GLN A 289 -27.03 -2.22 -29.18
C GLN A 289 -25.74 -3.00 -29.45
N GLU A 290 -25.24 -2.95 -30.69
CA GLU A 290 -24.00 -3.58 -31.08
C GLU A 290 -22.78 -2.86 -30.48
N SER A 291 -22.82 -1.52 -30.36
CA SER A 291 -21.74 -0.75 -29.73
C SER A 291 -21.54 -1.14 -28.27
N VAL A 292 -22.63 -1.38 -27.52
CA VAL A 292 -22.56 -1.88 -26.13
C VAL A 292 -21.88 -3.25 -26.06
N HIS A 293 -22.15 -4.15 -27.01
CA HIS A 293 -21.48 -5.45 -27.07
C HIS A 293 -20.01 -5.35 -27.49
N LEU A 294 -19.67 -4.42 -28.37
CA LEU A 294 -18.29 -4.14 -28.73
C LEU A 294 -17.52 -3.57 -27.52
N GLU A 295 -18.06 -2.57 -26.84
CA GLU A 295 -17.48 -2.00 -25.62
C GLU A 295 -17.30 -3.06 -24.53
N ALA A 296 -18.31 -3.92 -24.32
CA ALA A 296 -18.21 -5.04 -23.38
C ALA A 296 -17.17 -6.09 -23.79
N ALA A 297 -16.96 -6.30 -25.09
CA ALA A 297 -15.91 -7.19 -25.58
C ALA A 297 -14.51 -6.58 -25.42
N LEU A 298 -14.36 -5.27 -25.64
CA LEU A 298 -13.11 -4.54 -25.45
C LEU A 298 -12.73 -4.40 -23.97
N SER A 299 -13.73 -4.22 -23.09
CA SER A 299 -13.50 -4.11 -21.64
C SER A 299 -13.31 -5.46 -20.94
N ALA A 300 -13.61 -6.58 -21.61
CA ALA A 300 -13.55 -7.90 -21.00
C ALA A 300 -12.10 -8.40 -20.84
N GLY A 301 -11.61 -8.49 -19.60
CA GLY A 301 -10.27 -9.03 -19.31
C GLY A 301 -10.09 -10.56 -19.47
N ARG A 302 -11.18 -11.31 -19.69
CA ARG A 302 -11.15 -12.79 -19.85
C ARG A 302 -11.63 -13.20 -21.24
N GLN A 303 -10.87 -14.07 -21.89
CA GLN A 303 -11.15 -14.58 -23.23
C GLN A 303 -12.58 -15.13 -23.38
N ASN A 304 -13.06 -15.92 -22.42
CA ASN A 304 -14.43 -16.48 -22.47
C ASN A 304 -15.52 -15.38 -22.49
N ARG A 305 -15.30 -14.25 -21.82
CA ARG A 305 -16.26 -13.13 -21.83
C ARG A 305 -16.18 -12.36 -23.15
N ILE A 306 -14.97 -12.14 -23.66
CA ILE A 306 -14.74 -11.58 -25.00
C ILE A 306 -15.51 -12.42 -26.03
N ASP A 307 -15.36 -13.75 -25.99
CA ASP A 307 -16.02 -14.66 -26.94
C ASP A 307 -17.55 -14.60 -26.87
N VAL A 308 -18.13 -14.48 -25.67
CA VAL A 308 -19.60 -14.36 -25.50
C VAL A 308 -20.13 -13.05 -26.09
N HIS A 309 -19.51 -11.92 -25.77
CA HIS A 309 -19.94 -10.62 -26.27
C HIS A 309 -19.67 -10.46 -27.77
N TYR A 310 -18.51 -10.92 -28.22
CA TYR A 310 -18.14 -10.95 -29.64
C TYR A 310 -19.09 -11.82 -30.45
N ARG A 311 -19.52 -12.98 -29.93
CA ARG A 311 -20.45 -13.86 -30.65
C ARG A 311 -21.81 -13.19 -30.87
N ARG A 312 -22.35 -12.53 -29.85
CA ARG A 312 -23.62 -11.78 -29.96
C ARG A 312 -23.50 -10.61 -30.94
N LEU A 313 -22.39 -9.88 -30.88
CA LEU A 313 -22.06 -8.81 -31.82
C LEU A 313 -21.96 -9.34 -33.26
N TYR A 314 -21.27 -10.45 -33.46
CA TYR A 314 -21.09 -11.04 -34.77
C TYR A 314 -22.41 -11.57 -35.34
N GLU A 315 -23.24 -12.25 -34.55
CA GLU A 315 -24.53 -12.79 -35.00
C GLU A 315 -25.49 -11.68 -35.46
N THR A 316 -25.55 -10.56 -34.74
CA THR A 316 -26.39 -9.41 -35.07
C THR A 316 -25.85 -8.61 -36.27
N ALA A 317 -24.57 -8.28 -36.25
CA ALA A 317 -23.94 -7.47 -37.30
C ALA A 317 -23.80 -8.22 -38.64
N HIS A 318 -23.51 -9.53 -38.60
CA HIS A 318 -23.33 -10.33 -39.82
C HIS A 318 -24.64 -10.55 -40.59
N GLN A 319 -25.77 -10.68 -39.89
CA GLN A 319 -27.08 -10.77 -40.52
C GLN A 319 -27.47 -9.48 -41.24
N ARG A 320 -27.03 -8.32 -40.73
CA ARG A 320 -27.30 -7.01 -41.30
C ARG A 320 -26.37 -6.69 -42.48
N ASP A 321 -25.07 -6.92 -42.31
CA ASP A 321 -24.06 -6.64 -43.34
C ASP A 321 -22.95 -7.73 -43.33
N PRO A 322 -22.86 -8.54 -44.39
CA PRO A 322 -21.80 -9.54 -44.53
C PRO A 322 -20.39 -8.94 -44.50
N ALA A 323 -20.20 -7.72 -45.03
CA ALA A 323 -18.91 -7.05 -45.07
C ALA A 323 -18.45 -6.61 -43.68
N LEU A 324 -19.39 -6.11 -42.85
CA LEU A 324 -19.17 -5.83 -41.43
C LEU A 324 -18.78 -7.10 -40.66
N GLY A 325 -19.41 -8.24 -40.99
CA GLY A 325 -19.02 -9.54 -40.44
C GLY A 325 -17.56 -9.92 -40.74
N ALA A 326 -17.07 -9.67 -41.95
CA ALA A 326 -15.67 -9.91 -42.31
C ALA A 326 -14.71 -9.00 -41.52
N ALA A 327 -15.05 -7.71 -41.36
CA ALA A 327 -14.28 -6.77 -40.56
C ALA A 327 -14.24 -7.17 -39.07
N LEU A 328 -15.37 -7.60 -38.51
CA LEU A 328 -15.44 -8.11 -37.14
C LEU A 328 -14.59 -9.37 -36.94
N LYS A 329 -14.58 -10.30 -37.92
CA LYS A 329 -13.69 -11.48 -37.89
C LYS A 329 -12.22 -11.09 -37.81
N ALA A 330 -11.80 -10.09 -38.59
CA ALA A 330 -10.44 -9.56 -38.52
C ALA A 330 -10.14 -8.93 -37.15
N LEU A 331 -11.10 -8.16 -36.60
CA LEU A 331 -11.01 -7.58 -35.26
C LEU A 331 -10.90 -8.67 -34.17
N ARG A 332 -11.60 -9.80 -34.30
CA ARG A 332 -11.53 -10.93 -33.34
C ARG A 332 -10.10 -11.44 -33.18
N VAL A 333 -9.39 -11.62 -34.29
CA VAL A 333 -8.00 -12.08 -34.26
C VAL A 333 -7.13 -11.08 -33.51
N LYS A 334 -7.45 -9.78 -33.61
CA LYS A 334 -6.77 -8.69 -32.88
C LYS A 334 -7.25 -8.52 -31.44
N LEU A 335 -8.39 -9.10 -31.03
CA LEU A 335 -8.91 -9.09 -29.66
C LEU A 335 -8.34 -10.16 -28.71
N ASN A 336 -7.76 -11.26 -29.23
CA ASN A 336 -7.12 -12.29 -28.39
C ASN A 336 -5.97 -11.73 -27.52
N ARG A 337 -5.48 -12.48 -26.52
CA ARG A 337 -4.33 -12.02 -25.72
C ARG A 337 -3.08 -11.77 -26.57
N ALA A 338 -2.41 -10.65 -26.32
CA ALA A 338 -1.18 -10.24 -27.03
C ALA A 338 0.09 -10.86 -26.47
N VAL A 339 0.03 -11.39 -25.25
CA VAL A 339 1.15 -12.07 -24.59
C VAL A 339 0.69 -13.46 -24.18
N SER A 340 1.47 -14.46 -24.56
CA SER A 340 1.24 -15.84 -24.11
C SER A 340 1.69 -16.00 -22.66
N HIS A 341 1.06 -16.90 -21.91
CA HIS A 341 1.48 -17.19 -20.54
C HIS A 341 2.91 -17.74 -20.48
N GLY A 342 3.33 -18.50 -21.50
CA GLY A 342 4.70 -19.01 -21.59
C GLY A 342 5.74 -17.89 -21.68
N GLU A 343 5.50 -16.87 -22.53
CA GLU A 343 6.38 -15.69 -22.62
C GLU A 343 6.44 -14.93 -21.28
N LEU A 344 5.31 -14.74 -20.60
CA LEU A 344 5.29 -14.10 -19.29
C LEU A 344 6.10 -14.90 -18.25
N ILE A 345 5.96 -16.22 -18.22
CA ILE A 345 6.72 -17.08 -17.29
C ILE A 345 8.22 -16.93 -17.55
N VAL A 346 8.65 -16.94 -18.81
CA VAL A 346 10.06 -16.76 -19.17
C VAL A 346 10.57 -15.38 -18.76
N LEU A 347 9.79 -14.31 -19.02
CA LEU A 347 10.14 -12.95 -18.61
C LEU A 347 10.26 -12.82 -17.08
N TRP A 348 9.33 -13.42 -16.34
CA TRP A 348 9.39 -13.47 -14.87
C TRP A 348 10.62 -14.21 -14.36
N ALA A 349 10.93 -15.38 -14.95
CA ALA A 349 12.09 -16.17 -14.55
C ALA A 349 13.41 -15.43 -14.81
N LEU A 350 13.55 -14.81 -15.99
CA LEU A 350 14.72 -14.00 -16.33
C LEU A 350 14.85 -12.79 -15.42
N SER A 351 13.77 -12.04 -15.22
CA SER A 351 13.72 -10.88 -14.32
C SER A 351 14.11 -11.26 -12.89
N LEU A 352 13.53 -12.33 -12.35
CA LEU A 352 13.81 -12.79 -10.99
C LEU A 352 15.27 -13.23 -10.86
N MET A 353 15.76 -14.05 -11.78
CA MET A 353 17.15 -14.53 -11.77
C MET A 353 18.12 -13.36 -11.82
N THR A 354 17.97 -12.43 -12.78
CA THR A 354 18.82 -11.24 -12.88
C THR A 354 18.73 -10.36 -11.65
N SER A 355 17.52 -10.16 -11.10
CA SER A 355 17.33 -9.34 -9.90
C SER A 355 18.05 -9.92 -8.69
N LEU A 356 17.93 -11.23 -8.46
CA LEU A 356 18.63 -11.91 -7.36
C LEU A 356 20.15 -11.87 -7.57
N SER A 357 20.63 -12.12 -8.79
CA SER A 357 22.06 -12.05 -9.10
C SER A 357 22.64 -10.66 -8.80
N VAL A 358 21.98 -9.60 -9.26
CA VAL A 358 22.43 -8.22 -9.02
C VAL A 358 22.36 -7.87 -7.53
N LEU A 359 21.29 -8.26 -6.84
CA LEU A 359 21.10 -7.94 -5.42
C LEU A 359 22.16 -8.58 -4.51
N PHE A 360 22.47 -9.86 -4.74
CA PHE A 360 23.42 -10.60 -3.91
C PHE A 360 24.88 -10.37 -4.30
N PHE A 361 25.18 -10.25 -5.60
CA PHE A 361 26.56 -10.16 -6.10
C PHE A 361 27.01 -8.74 -6.46
N ARG A 362 26.31 -7.71 -5.94
CA ARG A 362 26.63 -6.31 -6.22
C ARG A 362 28.04 -5.91 -5.75
N PRO A 363 28.72 -5.03 -6.50
CA PRO A 363 29.98 -4.43 -6.05
C PRO A 363 29.73 -3.55 -4.82
N ALA A 364 30.77 -3.35 -4.03
CA ALA A 364 30.71 -2.50 -2.85
C ALA A 364 30.56 -1.01 -3.24
N GLY A 365 29.81 -0.27 -2.43
CA GLY A 365 29.65 1.17 -2.54
C GLY A 365 28.40 1.63 -3.28
N VAL A 366 28.17 2.94 -3.24
CA VAL A 366 26.94 3.60 -3.69
C VAL A 366 26.59 3.28 -5.14
N ILE A 367 27.59 3.19 -6.02
CA ILE A 367 27.37 2.89 -7.45
C ILE A 367 26.76 1.49 -7.62
N GLY A 368 27.24 0.49 -6.87
CA GLY A 368 26.71 -0.86 -6.89
C GLY A 368 25.25 -0.89 -6.44
N ASP A 369 24.94 -0.18 -5.36
CA ASP A 369 23.57 -0.08 -4.84
C ASP A 369 22.63 0.62 -5.83
N MET A 370 23.08 1.69 -6.50
CA MET A 370 22.29 2.35 -7.55
C MET A 370 22.03 1.45 -8.75
N ILE A 371 23.02 0.65 -9.19
CA ILE A 371 22.83 -0.33 -10.28
C ILE A 371 21.75 -1.34 -9.89
N VAL A 372 21.77 -1.83 -8.64
CA VAL A 372 20.75 -2.76 -8.15
C VAL A 372 19.37 -2.11 -8.19
N LEU A 373 19.23 -0.93 -7.60
CA LEU A 373 17.95 -0.24 -7.53
C LEU A 373 17.40 0.03 -8.93
N LEU A 374 18.20 0.56 -9.85
CA LEU A 374 17.78 0.85 -11.23
C LEU A 374 17.42 -0.42 -12.00
N THR A 375 18.25 -1.46 -11.91
CA THR A 375 18.04 -2.69 -12.69
C THR A 375 16.82 -3.44 -12.20
N VAL A 376 16.73 -3.69 -10.88
CA VAL A 376 15.64 -4.48 -10.29
C VAL A 376 14.29 -3.77 -10.45
N THR A 377 14.24 -2.44 -10.27
CA THR A 377 13.00 -1.68 -10.48
C THR A 377 12.59 -1.63 -11.95
N SER A 378 13.52 -1.45 -12.88
CA SER A 378 13.24 -1.43 -14.33
C SER A 378 12.72 -2.79 -14.82
N LEU A 379 13.36 -3.88 -14.41
CA LEU A 379 12.91 -5.24 -14.73
C LEU A 379 11.52 -5.51 -14.17
N THR A 380 11.29 -5.17 -12.90
CA THR A 380 9.98 -5.32 -12.26
C THR A 380 8.91 -4.51 -13.00
N TYR A 381 9.20 -3.25 -13.33
CA TYR A 381 8.27 -2.38 -14.04
C TYR A 381 7.83 -3.00 -15.37
N LEU A 382 8.80 -3.39 -16.20
CA LEU A 382 8.53 -3.95 -17.52
C LEU A 382 7.74 -5.25 -17.43
N VAL A 383 8.13 -6.18 -16.55
CA VAL A 383 7.40 -7.45 -16.38
C VAL A 383 5.98 -7.23 -15.88
N MET A 384 5.79 -6.33 -14.91
CA MET A 384 4.47 -6.05 -14.35
C MET A 384 3.58 -5.31 -15.34
N LEU A 385 4.15 -4.39 -16.14
CA LEU A 385 3.44 -3.72 -17.23
C LEU A 385 2.93 -4.75 -18.24
N MET A 386 3.79 -5.69 -18.66
CA MET A 386 3.41 -6.76 -19.59
C MET A 386 2.33 -7.67 -18.99
N THR A 387 2.44 -7.98 -17.70
CA THR A 387 1.49 -8.83 -16.99
C THR A 387 0.12 -8.16 -16.86
N ALA A 388 0.09 -6.87 -16.52
CA ALA A 388 -1.14 -6.09 -16.37
C ALA A 388 -1.86 -5.93 -17.71
N GLN A 389 -1.13 -5.63 -18.79
CA GLN A 389 -1.69 -5.52 -20.13
C GLN A 389 -2.15 -6.88 -20.68
N GLY A 390 -1.50 -7.98 -20.32
CA GLY A 390 -1.93 -9.34 -20.67
C GLY A 390 -3.19 -9.81 -19.93
N ASN A 391 -3.58 -9.15 -18.84
CA ASN A 391 -4.73 -9.49 -18.02
C ASN A 391 -5.43 -8.25 -17.46
N PRO A 392 -6.29 -7.58 -18.25
CA PRO A 392 -6.99 -6.35 -17.85
C PRO A 392 -7.83 -6.48 -16.57
N GLY A 393 -8.21 -7.71 -16.19
CA GLY A 393 -8.90 -7.99 -14.94
C GLY A 393 -8.07 -7.69 -13.68
N LEU A 394 -6.74 -7.60 -13.79
CA LEU A 394 -5.86 -7.13 -12.71
C LEU A 394 -6.00 -5.63 -12.47
N ILE A 395 -6.29 -4.84 -13.50
CA ILE A 395 -6.48 -3.38 -13.41
C ILE A 395 -7.87 -3.08 -12.82
N ALA A 396 -8.89 -3.88 -13.14
CA ALA A 396 -10.24 -3.71 -12.61
C ALA A 396 -10.42 -4.21 -11.16
N THR A 397 -9.41 -4.85 -10.56
CA THR A 397 -9.48 -5.40 -9.19
C THR A 397 -8.31 -5.00 -8.29
N ALA A 398 -7.36 -4.21 -8.80
CA ALA A 398 -6.39 -3.44 -8.02
C ALA A 398 -7.09 -2.17 -7.51
#